data_AF-A0A4Q9DIV4-F1
#
_entry.id   AF-A0A4Q9DIV4-F1
#
_cell.length_a   1.000
_cell.length_b   1.000
_cell.length_c   1.000
_cell.angle_alpha   90.00
_cell.angle_beta   90.00
_cell.angle_gamma   90.00
#
_symmetry.space_group_name_H-M   'P 1'
#
loop_
_entity.id
_entity.type
_entity.pdbx_description
1 polymer ?
#
loop_
_entity_poly.entity_id
_entity_poly.type
_entity_poly.pdbx_seq_one_letter_code
_entity_poly.pdbx_strand_id
1 'polypeptide(L)'
;MEIDYSIDPLAPHVEDAAFLQDRQNRLLQLQTNDEERRSTPVKNETRLRIVRADEQPDRVVADIALKRTIVAHIRGQEQSEQRIELQRLELQRRNEHWHITRIQDTAAERGFTLQSDSGPGMLLAEDPDEFEMMSIPSVPYLNHELLRLPDSVLHRYVYDRTKAVQYADRWWNGNNPAYTTFEVDCTSFISQCLFAGGAPMNYTGKRNVGWWYKGRIQGQELWSFSWAVSNSFQWYLTASRSGLRAVEVESPWQLTYGDVIVYDWDGSGRFQHSTIVTAFDPNGMPLVNAHTVSSQHRYWQYIDSPAWTPRTRYRFLHIVDS
;
A
#
# COMPACT_ATOMS: atom_id res chain seq x y z
N MET A 1 -5.47 -23.23 3.43
CA MET A 1 -6.69 -22.41 3.68
C MET A 1 -7.20 -21.79 2.40
N GLU A 2 -6.34 -21.15 1.60
CA GLU A 2 -6.72 -20.38 0.40
C GLU A 2 -7.00 -21.26 -0.83
N ILE A 3 -6.56 -22.52 -0.82
CA ILE A 3 -6.92 -23.49 -1.87
C ILE A 3 -8.33 -24.05 -1.61
N ASP A 4 -8.61 -24.42 -0.36
CA ASP A 4 -9.87 -25.05 0.04
C ASP A 4 -10.91 -24.05 0.60
N TYR A 5 -10.57 -22.75 0.63
CA TYR A 5 -11.34 -21.67 1.25
C TYR A 5 -11.85 -21.97 2.68
N SER A 6 -11.05 -22.69 3.46
CA SER A 6 -11.42 -23.18 4.79
C SER A 6 -10.37 -22.88 5.85
N ILE A 7 -10.86 -22.57 7.06
CA ILE A 7 -10.06 -22.43 8.30
C ILE A 7 -9.83 -23.74 9.05
N ASP A 8 -10.37 -24.88 8.58
CA ASP A 8 -10.28 -26.18 9.28
C ASP A 8 -8.86 -26.54 9.74
N PRO A 9 -7.78 -26.26 8.98
CA PRO A 9 -6.42 -26.54 9.45
C PRO A 9 -5.98 -25.70 10.66
N LEU A 10 -6.59 -24.54 10.90
CA LEU A 10 -6.28 -23.66 12.05
C LEU A 10 -7.14 -23.95 13.27
N ALA A 11 -8.38 -24.42 13.07
CA ALA A 11 -9.37 -24.57 14.13
C ALA A 11 -8.89 -25.41 15.35
N PRO A 12 -8.07 -26.47 15.19
CA PRO A 12 -7.55 -27.23 16.34
C PRO A 12 -6.53 -26.47 17.20
N HIS A 13 -5.91 -25.42 16.67
CA HIS A 13 -4.74 -24.76 17.27
C HIS A 13 -5.00 -23.33 17.73
N VAL A 14 -6.08 -22.70 17.26
CA VAL A 14 -6.42 -21.29 17.49
C VAL A 14 -7.71 -21.18 18.29
N GLU A 15 -7.66 -20.54 19.45
CA GLU A 15 -8.82 -20.26 20.31
C GLU A 15 -9.45 -18.88 20.01
N ASP A 16 -8.77 -18.03 19.24
CA ASP A 16 -9.24 -16.70 18.87
C ASP A 16 -10.42 -16.76 17.89
N ALA A 17 -11.63 -16.86 18.44
CA ALA A 17 -12.86 -17.01 17.66
C ALA A 17 -13.13 -15.80 16.75
N ALA A 18 -12.77 -14.59 17.17
CA ALA A 18 -12.96 -13.38 16.37
C ALA A 18 -12.04 -13.40 15.14
N PHE A 19 -10.78 -13.78 15.32
CA PHE A 19 -9.85 -13.97 14.21
C PHE A 19 -10.33 -15.06 13.24
N LEU A 20 -10.75 -16.22 13.75
CA LEU A 20 -11.22 -17.32 12.92
C LEU A 20 -12.45 -16.93 12.09
N GLN A 21 -13.40 -16.22 12.70
CA GLN A 21 -14.60 -15.74 12.01
C GLN A 21 -14.25 -14.74 10.90
N ASP A 22 -13.41 -13.73 11.21
CA ASP A 22 -12.95 -12.75 10.22
C ASP A 22 -12.18 -13.41 9.08
N ARG A 23 -11.30 -14.39 9.40
CA ARG A 23 -10.55 -15.14 8.39
C ARG A 23 -11.46 -15.96 7.48
N GLN A 24 -12.47 -16.64 8.03
CA GLN A 24 -13.43 -17.41 7.23
C GLN A 24 -14.24 -16.49 6.31
N ASN A 25 -14.70 -15.34 6.80
CA ASN A 25 -15.44 -14.37 5.98
C ASN A 25 -14.60 -13.87 4.79
N ARG A 26 -13.31 -13.57 5.02
CA ARG A 26 -12.37 -13.16 3.97
C ARG A 26 -12.10 -14.28 2.96
N LEU A 27 -11.99 -15.53 3.40
CA LEU A 27 -11.82 -16.67 2.50
C LEU A 27 -13.03 -16.86 1.59
N LEU A 28 -14.25 -16.66 2.10
CA LEU A 28 -15.47 -16.72 1.29
C LEU A 28 -15.55 -15.58 0.27
N GLN A 29 -15.16 -14.35 0.65
CA GLN A 29 -15.07 -13.23 -0.28
C GLN A 29 -14.03 -13.48 -1.39
N LEU A 30 -12.87 -14.02 -1.01
CA LEU A 30 -11.83 -14.40 -1.96
C LEU A 30 -12.34 -15.48 -2.93
N GLN A 31 -13.06 -16.50 -2.42
CA GLN A 31 -13.67 -17.53 -3.25
C GLN A 31 -14.60 -16.92 -4.32
N THR A 32 -15.51 -16.03 -3.92
CA THR A 32 -16.42 -15.37 -4.87
C THR A 32 -15.64 -14.56 -5.93
N ASN A 33 -14.62 -13.81 -5.52
CA ASN A 33 -13.78 -13.06 -6.45
C ASN A 33 -12.99 -13.98 -7.41
N ASP A 34 -12.47 -15.11 -6.93
CA ASP A 34 -11.76 -16.07 -7.79
C ASP A 34 -12.71 -16.76 -8.77
N GLU A 35 -13.94 -17.08 -8.37
CA GLU A 35 -14.99 -17.58 -9.26
C GLU A 35 -15.33 -16.58 -10.37
N GLU A 36 -15.53 -15.29 -10.03
CA GLU A 36 -15.78 -14.21 -10.99
C GLU A 36 -14.64 -14.05 -11.99
N ARG A 37 -13.40 -14.15 -11.50
CA ARG A 37 -12.18 -14.04 -12.31
C ARG A 37 -11.86 -15.30 -13.10
N ARG A 38 -12.57 -16.41 -12.85
CA ARG A 38 -12.20 -17.75 -13.33
C ARG A 38 -10.74 -18.08 -12.99
N SER A 39 -10.36 -17.71 -11.77
CA SER A 39 -9.08 -17.96 -11.14
C SER A 39 -9.18 -19.21 -10.29
N THR A 40 -8.23 -20.11 -10.41
CA THR A 40 -8.18 -21.31 -9.56
C THR A 40 -6.84 -21.37 -8.84
N PRO A 41 -6.78 -21.19 -7.51
CA PRO A 41 -5.55 -21.33 -6.76
C PRO A 41 -5.08 -22.79 -6.83
N VAL A 42 -3.87 -23.00 -7.37
CA VAL A 42 -3.27 -24.33 -7.55
C VAL A 42 -2.17 -24.60 -6.53
N LYS A 43 -1.59 -23.55 -5.95
CA LYS A 43 -0.47 -23.66 -5.02
C LYS A 43 -0.50 -22.54 -3.99
N ASN A 44 -0.13 -22.90 -2.77
CA ASN A 44 0.04 -21.97 -1.67
C ASN A 44 1.19 -22.44 -0.78
N GLU A 45 2.29 -21.68 -0.79
CA GLU A 45 3.42 -21.89 0.12
C GLU A 45 3.45 -20.77 1.17
N THR A 46 3.55 -21.15 2.44
CA THR A 46 3.76 -20.22 3.55
C THR A 46 5.08 -20.54 4.24
N ARG A 47 5.95 -19.53 4.33
CA ARG A 47 7.21 -19.61 5.09
C ARG A 47 7.13 -18.70 6.30
N LEU A 48 7.32 -19.27 7.48
CA LEU A 48 7.32 -18.53 8.75
C LEU A 48 8.75 -18.15 9.15
N ARG A 49 8.92 -16.93 9.63
CA ARG A 49 10.13 -16.46 10.31
C ARG A 49 9.74 -15.80 11.63
N ILE A 50 10.39 -16.19 12.71
CA ILE A 50 10.23 -15.52 14.01
C ILE A 50 11.05 -14.22 13.95
N VAL A 51 10.39 -13.09 14.20
CA VAL A 51 11.03 -11.76 14.28
C VAL A 51 11.55 -11.53 15.68
N ARG A 52 10.69 -11.78 16.68
CA ARG A 52 11.06 -11.82 18.10
C ARG A 52 10.10 -12.76 18.84
N ALA A 53 10.56 -13.30 19.96
CA ALA A 53 9.74 -14.05 20.88
C ALA A 53 10.11 -13.69 22.32
N ASP A 54 9.10 -13.55 23.17
CA ASP A 54 9.21 -13.48 24.62
C ASP A 54 8.59 -14.75 25.20
N GLU A 55 9.40 -15.54 25.90
CA GLU A 55 9.05 -16.87 26.36
C GLU A 55 8.95 -16.90 27.89
N GLN A 56 7.79 -17.31 28.38
CA GLN A 56 7.51 -17.61 29.79
C GLN A 56 7.09 -19.09 29.90
N PRO A 57 7.16 -19.70 31.10
CA PRO A 57 6.91 -21.14 31.27
C PRO A 57 5.55 -21.64 30.74
N ASP A 58 4.52 -20.79 30.79
CA ASP A 58 3.13 -21.08 30.41
C ASP A 58 2.57 -20.12 29.35
N ARG A 59 3.35 -19.13 28.89
CA ARG A 59 2.94 -18.11 27.95
C ARG A 59 4.06 -17.76 26.98
N VAL A 60 3.75 -17.61 25.70
CA VAL A 60 4.70 -17.09 24.69
C VAL A 60 4.04 -15.95 23.93
N VAL A 61 4.77 -14.87 23.71
CA VAL A 61 4.36 -13.79 22.80
C VAL A 61 5.39 -13.70 21.69
N ALA A 62 4.99 -13.96 20.45
CA ALA A 62 5.88 -13.98 19.30
C ALA A 62 5.40 -13.05 18.19
N ASP A 63 6.28 -12.19 17.70
CA ASP A 63 6.06 -11.48 16.44
C ASP A 63 6.67 -12.32 15.32
N ILE A 64 5.85 -12.69 14.33
CA ILE A 64 6.22 -13.54 13.21
C ILE A 64 6.02 -12.82 11.88
N ALA A 65 6.82 -13.20 10.90
CA ALA A 65 6.65 -12.81 9.50
C ALA A 65 6.26 -14.03 8.68
N LEU A 66 5.13 -13.96 8.00
CA LEU A 66 4.61 -14.98 7.10
C LEU A 66 4.83 -14.55 5.66
N LYS A 67 5.82 -15.15 4.98
CA LYS A 67 5.99 -14.98 3.55
C LYS A 67 5.12 -15.99 2.81
N ARG A 68 4.07 -15.51 2.14
CA ARG A 68 3.15 -16.32 1.34
C ARG A 68 3.48 -16.21 -0.13
N THR A 69 3.35 -17.32 -0.84
CA THR A 69 3.42 -17.41 -2.30
C THR A 69 2.20 -18.18 -2.78
N ILE A 70 1.31 -17.50 -3.49
CA ILE A 70 0.09 -18.07 -4.04
C ILE A 70 0.27 -18.14 -5.56
N VAL A 71 -0.07 -19.27 -6.16
CA VAL A 71 -0.13 -19.43 -7.61
C VAL A 71 -1.54 -19.84 -7.98
N ALA A 72 -2.12 -19.11 -8.93
CA ALA A 72 -3.42 -19.40 -9.50
C ALA A 72 -3.31 -19.61 -11.01
N HIS A 73 -4.22 -20.41 -11.56
CA HIS A 73 -4.41 -20.55 -13.00
C HIS A 73 -5.57 -19.67 -13.45
N ILE A 74 -5.31 -18.80 -14.42
CA ILE A 74 -6.29 -17.93 -15.06
C ILE A 74 -6.13 -18.10 -16.57
N ARG A 75 -7.19 -18.53 -17.26
CA ARG A 75 -7.16 -18.81 -18.72
C ARG A 75 -5.99 -19.71 -19.17
N GLY A 76 -5.61 -20.68 -18.34
CA GLY A 76 -4.52 -21.62 -18.62
C GLY A 76 -3.11 -21.04 -18.46
N GLN A 77 -2.97 -19.82 -17.93
CA GLN A 77 -1.69 -19.22 -17.56
C GLN A 77 -1.55 -19.15 -16.05
N GLU A 78 -0.33 -19.32 -15.56
CA GLU A 78 -0.02 -19.17 -14.15
C GLU A 78 0.16 -17.70 -13.78
N GLN A 79 -0.50 -17.28 -12.71
CA GLN A 79 -0.29 -15.98 -12.08
C GLN A 79 0.19 -16.22 -10.66
N SER A 80 1.33 -15.63 -10.30
CA SER A 80 1.91 -15.72 -8.96
C SER A 80 1.74 -14.41 -8.21
N GLU A 81 1.38 -14.51 -6.94
CA GLU A 81 1.35 -13.41 -5.98
C GLU A 81 2.28 -13.75 -4.82
N GLN A 82 3.00 -12.74 -4.30
CA GLN A 82 3.75 -12.88 -3.05
C GLN A 82 3.35 -11.81 -2.05
N ARG A 83 3.28 -12.20 -0.77
CA ARG A 83 2.97 -11.31 0.35
C ARG A 83 3.85 -11.59 1.56
N ILE A 84 4.13 -10.56 2.35
CA ILE A 84 4.73 -10.69 3.68
C ILE A 84 3.80 -10.04 4.71
N GLU A 85 3.24 -10.87 5.57
CA GLU A 85 2.33 -10.46 6.64
C GLU A 85 3.05 -10.53 7.98
N LEU A 86 2.93 -9.48 8.79
CA LEU A 86 3.50 -9.43 10.14
C LEU A 86 2.39 -9.65 11.17
N GLN A 87 2.55 -10.65 12.03
CA GLN A 87 1.56 -10.99 13.03
C GLN A 87 2.18 -11.12 14.42
N ARG A 88 1.43 -10.70 15.43
CA ARG A 88 1.71 -11.02 16.83
C ARG A 88 0.82 -12.18 17.25
N LEU A 89 1.45 -13.22 17.76
CA LEU A 89 0.80 -14.38 18.35
C LEU A 89 0.96 -14.35 19.86
N GLU A 90 -0.14 -14.57 20.58
CA GLU A 90 -0.12 -14.93 21.99
C GLU A 90 -0.46 -16.41 22.12
N LEU A 91 0.42 -17.18 22.77
CA LEU A 91 0.26 -18.60 23.00
C LEU A 91 0.18 -18.86 24.51
N GLN A 92 -0.68 -19.80 24.90
CA GLN A 92 -0.81 -20.27 26.27
C GLN A 92 -0.69 -21.79 26.32
N ARG A 93 0.02 -22.29 27.34
CA ARG A 93 0.16 -23.72 27.59
C ARG A 93 -1.00 -24.22 28.44
N ARG A 94 -1.72 -25.23 27.96
CA ARG A 94 -2.81 -25.92 28.68
C ARG A 94 -2.72 -27.42 28.44
N ASN A 95 -2.84 -28.22 29.50
CA ASN A 95 -2.79 -29.68 29.42
C ASN A 95 -1.60 -30.21 28.59
N GLU A 96 -0.41 -29.64 28.82
CA GLU A 96 0.83 -29.91 28.09
C GLU A 96 0.88 -29.48 26.60
N HIS A 97 -0.20 -28.95 26.03
CA HIS A 97 -0.26 -28.43 24.67
C HIS A 97 -0.21 -26.91 24.62
N TRP A 98 0.33 -26.35 23.53
CA TRP A 98 0.29 -24.91 23.26
C TRP A 98 -0.90 -24.57 22.37
N HIS A 99 -1.65 -23.56 22.78
CA HIS A 99 -2.78 -23.03 22.03
C HIS A 99 -2.56 -21.56 21.74
N ILE A 100 -2.89 -21.12 20.52
CA ILE A 100 -2.84 -19.72 20.14
C ILE A 100 -4.12 -19.06 20.66
N THR A 101 -3.99 -18.21 21.67
CA THR A 101 -5.12 -17.52 22.30
C THR A 101 -5.46 -16.22 21.61
N ARG A 102 -4.51 -15.61 20.89
CA ARG A 102 -4.72 -14.37 20.15
C ARG A 102 -3.83 -14.23 18.94
N ILE A 103 -4.37 -13.72 17.84
CA ILE A 103 -3.63 -13.33 16.63
C ILE A 103 -3.93 -11.87 16.31
N GLN A 104 -2.89 -11.06 16.11
CA GLN A 104 -3.02 -9.66 15.72
C GLN A 104 -2.18 -9.38 14.48
N ASP A 105 -2.79 -8.84 13.43
CA ASP A 105 -2.06 -8.29 12.29
C ASP A 105 -1.38 -6.98 12.73
N THR A 106 -0.05 -6.96 12.74
CA THR A 106 0.74 -5.81 13.23
C THR A 106 1.00 -4.77 12.15
N ALA A 107 0.96 -5.17 10.88
CA ALA A 107 0.98 -4.28 9.74
C ALA A 107 -0.45 -3.79 9.44
N ALA A 108 -0.85 -2.65 10.02
CA ALA A 108 -2.21 -2.14 9.85
C ALA A 108 -2.35 -1.30 8.56
N GLU A 109 -2.82 -1.91 7.46
CA GLU A 109 -3.22 -1.19 6.23
C GLU A 109 -4.35 -0.17 6.46
N ARG A 110 -5.09 -0.29 7.57
CA ARG A 110 -6.13 0.68 7.97
C ARG A 110 -5.59 1.98 8.53
N GLY A 111 -4.31 2.05 8.90
CA GLY A 111 -3.69 3.24 9.51
C GLY A 111 -4.38 3.63 10.83
N PHE A 112 -3.66 3.48 11.94
CA PHE A 112 -3.92 4.10 13.24
C PHE A 112 -5.23 4.92 13.38
N THR A 113 -6.25 4.33 14.00
CA THR A 113 -7.17 5.14 14.81
C THR A 113 -6.38 5.58 16.04
N LEU A 114 -6.17 6.89 16.18
CA LEU A 114 -5.50 7.52 17.33
C LEU A 114 -5.88 6.84 18.65
N GLN A 115 -4.96 6.05 19.23
CA GLN A 115 -4.95 5.81 20.67
C GLN A 115 -3.93 6.76 21.27
N SER A 116 -4.45 7.75 21.99
CA SER A 116 -3.70 8.62 22.87
C SER A 116 -3.12 7.78 24.02
N ASP A 117 -1.83 7.46 23.97
CA ASP A 117 -0.95 7.69 25.11
C ASP A 117 0.53 7.40 24.81
N SER A 118 1.36 8.41 25.12
CA SER A 118 2.78 8.38 25.49
C SER A 118 3.89 8.01 24.46
N GLY A 119 4.62 9.04 23.99
CA GLY A 119 6.03 8.92 23.54
C GLY A 119 6.42 9.79 22.34
N PRO A 120 7.55 10.54 22.36
CA PRO A 120 7.85 11.59 21.38
C PRO A 120 8.41 11.00 20.08
N GLY A 121 7.50 10.73 19.15
CA GLY A 121 7.80 10.30 17.78
C GLY A 121 6.55 10.13 16.92
N MET A 122 5.42 10.69 17.35
CA MET A 122 4.15 10.57 16.65
C MET A 122 4.09 11.59 15.52
N LEU A 123 3.76 11.12 14.32
CA LEU A 123 3.15 11.94 13.27
C LEU A 123 2.07 12.79 13.94
N LEU A 124 2.29 14.10 13.95
CA LEU A 124 1.45 15.05 14.67
C LEU A 124 -0.01 14.84 14.27
N ALA A 125 -0.87 14.80 15.29
CA ALA A 125 -2.31 14.72 15.18
C ALA A 125 -2.82 15.68 14.09
N GLU A 126 -3.67 15.14 13.22
CA GLU A 126 -4.29 15.87 12.13
C GLU A 126 -5.24 16.93 12.70
N ASP A 127 -4.84 18.21 12.65
CA ASP A 127 -5.73 19.32 12.93
C ASP A 127 -6.62 19.56 11.70
N PRO A 128 -7.97 19.46 11.80
CA PRO A 128 -8.89 19.69 10.69
C PRO A 128 -8.72 21.09 10.07
N ASP A 129 -8.28 22.06 10.86
CA ASP A 129 -8.13 23.46 10.45
C ASP A 129 -6.89 23.70 9.57
N GLU A 130 -5.83 22.87 9.65
CA GLU A 130 -4.70 22.97 8.71
C GLU A 130 -5.07 22.47 7.29
N PHE A 131 -6.12 21.63 7.19
CA PHE A 131 -6.59 21.05 5.93
C PHE A 131 -7.38 22.04 5.06
N GLU A 132 -8.13 22.98 5.65
CA GLU A 132 -8.80 24.06 4.90
C GLU A 132 -7.80 25.00 4.21
N MET A 133 -6.54 25.02 4.68
CA MET A 133 -5.46 25.83 4.12
C MET A 133 -4.64 25.15 3.01
N MET A 134 -5.07 24.01 2.45
CA MET A 134 -4.50 23.50 1.18
C MET A 134 -4.98 24.34 -0.03
N SER A 135 -4.81 25.66 0.05
CA SER A 135 -4.81 26.54 -1.11
C SER A 135 -3.44 26.46 -1.75
N ILE A 136 -3.34 25.76 -2.89
CA ILE A 136 -2.24 25.99 -3.82
C ILE A 136 -2.38 27.46 -4.25
N PRO A 137 -1.38 28.34 -4.02
CA PRO A 137 -1.49 29.71 -4.46
C PRO A 137 -1.84 29.72 -5.94
N SER A 138 -2.82 30.54 -6.33
CA SER A 138 -3.19 30.74 -7.73
C SER A 138 -1.95 31.15 -8.49
N VAL A 139 -1.39 30.24 -9.28
CA VAL A 139 -0.38 30.59 -10.28
C VAL A 139 -1.05 31.62 -11.20
N PRO A 140 -0.48 32.82 -11.38
CA PRO A 140 -1.08 33.81 -12.25
C PRO A 140 -1.31 33.21 -13.63
N TYR A 141 -2.45 33.49 -14.25
CA TYR A 141 -2.79 33.03 -15.59
C TYR A 141 -1.84 33.71 -16.59
N LEU A 142 -0.64 33.14 -16.73
CA LEU A 142 0.35 33.55 -17.70
C LEU A 142 -0.07 32.97 -19.04
N ASN A 143 -0.56 33.84 -19.93
CA ASN A 143 -0.77 33.46 -21.32
C ASN A 143 0.61 33.18 -21.94
N HIS A 144 0.95 31.89 -22.06
CA HIS A 144 2.24 31.44 -22.57
C HIS A 144 2.44 31.81 -24.05
N GLU A 145 1.38 32.17 -24.79
CA GLU A 145 1.51 32.70 -26.16
C GLU A 145 2.21 34.07 -26.22
N LEU A 146 2.21 34.82 -25.11
CA LEU A 146 2.87 36.13 -25.01
C LEU A 146 4.33 36.04 -24.53
N LEU A 147 4.76 34.89 -24.01
CA LEU A 147 6.14 34.63 -23.62
C LEU A 147 6.77 33.74 -24.69
N ARG A 148 7.32 34.34 -25.75
CA ARG A 148 8.26 33.69 -26.66
C ARG A 148 9.59 33.40 -25.94
N LEU A 149 9.55 32.53 -24.95
CA LEU A 149 10.73 31.83 -24.45
C LEU A 149 10.91 30.60 -25.33
N PRO A 150 12.14 30.26 -25.75
CA PRO A 150 12.36 29.04 -26.51
C PRO A 150 11.83 27.84 -25.71
N ASP A 151 11.13 26.92 -26.37
CA ASP A 151 10.52 25.69 -25.80
C ASP A 151 11.51 24.79 -25.03
N SER A 152 12.79 25.14 -25.00
CA SER A 152 13.89 24.42 -24.37
C SER A 152 14.02 24.59 -22.84
N VAL A 153 13.09 25.27 -22.14
CA VAL A 153 13.21 25.53 -20.68
C VAL A 153 12.07 24.93 -19.83
N LEU A 154 10.98 24.45 -20.44
CA LEU A 154 10.16 23.44 -19.78
C LEU A 154 10.89 22.11 -19.98
N HIS A 155 11.68 21.69 -19.00
CA HIS A 155 12.20 20.33 -18.99
C HIS A 155 11.00 19.40 -18.97
N ARG A 156 10.59 18.95 -20.16
CA ARG A 156 9.55 17.95 -20.34
C ARG A 156 10.11 16.69 -19.74
N TYR A 157 9.79 16.43 -18.48
CA TYR A 157 10.22 15.21 -17.82
C TYR A 157 9.51 14.06 -18.51
N VAL A 158 10.24 12.97 -18.73
CA VAL A 158 9.69 11.74 -19.29
C VAL A 158 9.53 10.79 -18.11
N TYR A 159 8.29 10.41 -17.82
CA TYR A 159 8.01 9.37 -16.85
C TYR A 159 8.25 8.00 -17.50
N ASP A 160 9.35 7.37 -17.12
CA ASP A 160 9.74 6.03 -17.52
C ASP A 160 9.01 5.00 -16.64
N ARG A 161 7.84 4.58 -17.12
CA ARG A 161 7.00 3.56 -16.47
C ARG A 161 7.76 2.28 -16.20
N THR A 162 8.64 1.86 -17.11
CA THR A 162 9.42 0.64 -16.96
C THR A 162 10.36 0.75 -15.76
N LYS A 163 11.03 1.88 -15.55
CA LYS A 163 11.86 2.09 -14.36
C LYS A 163 11.05 2.11 -13.07
N ALA A 164 9.86 2.71 -13.07
CA ALA A 164 8.98 2.71 -11.91
C ALA A 164 8.58 1.28 -11.50
N VAL A 165 8.20 0.45 -12.49
CA VAL A 165 7.86 -0.97 -12.26
C VAL A 165 9.08 -1.77 -11.80
N GLN A 166 10.24 -1.60 -12.44
CA GLN A 166 11.48 -2.28 -12.02
C GLN A 166 11.89 -1.93 -10.59
N TYR A 167 11.70 -0.67 -10.19
CA TYR A 167 11.94 -0.26 -8.81
C TYR A 167 10.96 -0.95 -7.86
N ALA A 168 9.67 -0.96 -8.21
CA ALA A 168 8.63 -1.60 -7.42
C ALA A 168 8.87 -3.11 -7.25
N ASP A 169 9.28 -3.81 -8.32
CA ASP A 169 9.62 -5.24 -8.27
C ASP A 169 10.92 -5.55 -7.54
N ARG A 170 11.84 -4.59 -7.44
CA ARG A 170 13.07 -4.75 -6.67
C ARG A 170 12.82 -4.61 -5.18
N TRP A 171 11.97 -3.67 -4.78
CA TRP A 171 11.82 -3.25 -3.40
C TRP A 171 10.52 -3.70 -2.73
N TRP A 172 9.62 -4.43 -3.40
CA TRP A 172 8.31 -4.83 -2.82
C TRP A 172 8.39 -5.52 -1.43
N ASN A 173 9.49 -6.22 -1.13
CA ASN A 173 9.71 -6.98 0.09
C ASN A 173 10.79 -6.39 1.03
N GLY A 174 11.15 -5.13 0.85
CA GLY A 174 12.15 -4.49 1.71
C GLY A 174 12.33 -3.00 1.47
N ASN A 175 12.96 -2.33 2.42
CA ASN A 175 13.13 -0.87 2.35
C ASN A 175 14.41 -0.51 1.61
N ASN A 176 14.33 0.47 0.71
CA ASN A 176 15.51 1.03 0.09
C ASN A 176 16.30 1.88 1.11
N PRO A 177 17.58 1.53 1.43
CA PRO A 177 18.38 2.25 2.42
C PRO A 177 18.64 3.73 2.10
N ALA A 178 18.42 4.16 0.86
CA ALA A 178 18.50 5.58 0.49
C ALA A 178 17.37 6.44 1.11
N TYR A 179 16.32 5.80 1.63
CA TYR A 179 15.16 6.47 2.21
C TYR A 179 14.97 6.08 3.68
N THR A 180 14.31 6.98 4.41
CA THR A 180 13.90 6.74 5.79
C THR A 180 12.81 5.68 5.78
N THR A 181 12.91 4.72 6.71
CA THR A 181 11.87 3.72 6.90
C THR A 181 10.74 4.32 7.74
N PHE A 182 9.50 4.16 7.27
CA PHE A 182 8.29 4.47 8.03
C PHE A 182 7.63 3.17 8.46
N GLU A 183 6.86 3.20 9.55
CA GLU A 183 6.06 2.05 9.99
C GLU A 183 4.90 1.78 9.01
N VAL A 184 4.25 2.85 8.54
CA VAL A 184 3.29 2.83 7.44
C VAL A 184 3.90 3.63 6.30
N ASP A 185 4.30 2.95 5.23
CA ASP A 185 5.15 3.49 4.18
C ASP A 185 4.56 3.32 2.77
N CYS A 186 3.31 2.87 2.63
CA CYS A 186 2.69 2.58 1.33
C CYS A 186 2.92 3.72 0.33
N THR A 187 2.59 4.96 0.70
CA THR A 187 2.77 6.13 -0.16
C THR A 187 4.22 6.55 -0.34
N SER A 188 5.07 6.37 0.67
CA SER A 188 6.50 6.62 0.49
C SER A 188 7.11 5.65 -0.52
N PHE A 189 6.73 4.37 -0.49
CA PHE A 189 7.15 3.39 -1.47
C PHE A 189 6.67 3.78 -2.88
N ILE A 190 5.39 4.14 -3.05
CA ILE A 190 4.88 4.58 -4.36
C ILE A 190 5.63 5.84 -4.84
N SER A 191 5.86 6.81 -3.97
CA SER A 191 6.63 8.01 -4.31
C SER A 191 8.06 7.68 -4.76
N GLN A 192 8.72 6.71 -4.11
CA GLN A 192 10.03 6.23 -4.55
C GLN A 192 9.97 5.57 -5.93
N CYS A 193 8.93 4.77 -6.22
CA CYS A 193 8.72 4.17 -7.54
C CYS A 193 8.56 5.24 -8.62
N LEU A 194 7.70 6.24 -8.39
CA LEU A 194 7.47 7.33 -9.34
C LEU A 194 8.73 8.17 -9.56
N PHE A 195 9.48 8.45 -8.49
CA PHE A 195 10.76 9.17 -8.58
C PHE A 195 11.82 8.37 -9.34
N ALA A 196 11.91 7.06 -9.12
CA ALA A 196 12.79 6.18 -9.90
C ALA A 196 12.39 6.12 -11.38
N GLY A 197 11.10 6.29 -11.68
CA GLY A 197 10.56 6.51 -13.02
C GLY A 197 10.89 7.89 -13.63
N GLY A 198 11.61 8.77 -12.92
CA GLY A 198 12.01 10.08 -13.45
C GLY A 198 10.99 11.21 -13.22
N ALA A 199 9.96 10.99 -12.40
CA ALA A 199 9.06 12.06 -12.00
C ALA A 199 9.81 13.14 -11.19
N PRO A 200 9.72 14.43 -11.57
CA PRO A 200 10.48 15.48 -10.90
C PRO A 200 9.84 15.84 -9.57
N MET A 201 10.66 15.91 -8.53
CA MET A 201 10.22 16.42 -7.24
C MET A 201 9.96 17.92 -7.30
N ASN A 202 8.87 18.34 -6.66
CA ASN A 202 8.52 19.75 -6.47
C ASN A 202 8.92 20.17 -5.05
N TYR A 203 10.15 20.66 -4.90
CA TYR A 203 10.73 21.07 -3.62
C TYR A 203 10.24 22.44 -3.19
N THR A 204 9.52 22.51 -2.07
CA THR A 204 9.00 23.78 -1.53
C THR A 204 9.58 24.13 -0.16
N GLY A 205 10.16 23.15 0.54
CA GLY A 205 10.61 23.30 1.93
C GLY A 205 9.47 23.31 2.97
N LYS A 206 8.21 23.33 2.54
CA LYS A 206 7.02 23.23 3.41
C LYS A 206 6.42 21.84 3.29
N ARG A 207 6.06 21.21 4.43
CA ARG A 207 5.55 19.83 4.41
C ARG A 207 4.19 19.69 3.73
N ASN A 208 3.33 20.70 3.86
CA ASN A 208 1.98 20.69 3.28
C ASN A 208 1.91 21.10 1.80
N VAL A 209 3.03 21.41 1.13
CA VAL A 209 3.03 21.85 -0.27
C VAL A 209 4.11 21.13 -1.09
N GLY A 210 3.78 20.78 -2.32
CA GLY A 210 4.70 20.12 -3.25
C GLY A 210 4.69 18.60 -3.10
N TRP A 211 5.66 17.93 -3.74
CA TRP A 211 5.91 16.49 -3.63
C TRP A 211 7.42 16.29 -3.65
N TRP A 212 8.01 16.08 -2.47
CA TRP A 212 9.45 16.10 -2.31
C TRP A 212 9.95 15.35 -1.07
N TYR A 213 11.19 14.88 -1.14
CA TYR A 213 11.91 14.21 -0.06
C TYR A 213 13.38 14.59 -0.04
N LYS A 214 13.91 14.89 1.14
CA LYS A 214 15.33 15.20 1.41
C LYS A 214 15.90 14.39 2.59
N GLY A 215 15.13 13.45 3.14
CA GLY A 215 15.54 12.65 4.28
C GLY A 215 15.52 13.43 5.59
N ARG A 216 16.55 13.23 6.42
CA ARG A 216 16.64 13.81 7.76
C ARG A 216 17.91 14.64 7.87
N ILE A 217 17.77 15.93 8.21
CA ILE A 217 18.90 16.85 8.40
C ILE A 217 18.78 17.45 9.79
N GLN A 218 19.86 17.38 10.59
CA GLN A 218 19.92 17.91 11.97
C GLN A 218 18.74 17.46 12.86
N GLY A 219 18.32 16.20 12.71
CA GLY A 219 17.22 15.62 13.48
C GLY A 219 15.82 15.96 12.96
N GLN A 220 15.68 16.89 12.00
CA GLN A 220 14.41 17.27 11.38
C GLN A 220 14.10 16.41 10.15
N GLU A 221 12.85 15.97 10.05
CA GLU A 221 12.30 15.31 8.87
C GLU A 221 12.03 16.33 7.76
N LEU A 222 12.62 16.11 6.58
CA LEU A 222 12.50 16.99 5.43
C LEU A 222 11.86 16.25 4.27
N TRP A 223 10.52 16.17 4.31
CA TRP A 223 9.69 15.60 3.25
C TRP A 223 8.27 16.18 3.31
N SER A 224 7.56 16.19 2.18
CA SER A 224 6.17 16.65 2.10
C SER A 224 5.15 15.57 2.49
N PHE A 225 4.00 15.96 3.04
CA PHE A 225 2.92 15.01 3.35
C PHE A 225 2.51 14.19 2.14
N SER A 226 2.41 14.81 0.96
CA SER A 226 2.16 14.11 -0.31
C SER A 226 3.23 13.06 -0.69
N TRP A 227 4.43 13.08 -0.12
CA TRP A 227 5.44 12.05 -0.35
C TRP A 227 5.14 10.77 0.43
N ALA A 228 4.54 10.86 1.62
CA ALA A 228 4.43 9.74 2.56
C ALA A 228 2.99 9.45 3.06
N VAL A 229 2.01 10.30 2.76
CA VAL A 229 0.62 10.17 3.25
C VAL A 229 -0.34 10.06 2.06
N SER A 230 -1.10 8.94 2.01
CA SER A 230 -1.94 8.58 0.85
C SER A 230 -2.97 9.65 0.52
N ASN A 231 -3.66 10.19 1.52
CA ASN A 231 -4.67 11.25 1.31
C ASN A 231 -4.06 12.52 0.69
N SER A 232 -2.92 13.00 1.21
CA SER A 232 -2.24 14.18 0.65
C SER A 232 -1.65 13.90 -0.73
N PHE A 233 -1.20 12.66 -0.98
CA PHE A 233 -0.62 12.23 -2.24
C PHE A 233 -1.64 12.24 -3.38
N GLN A 234 -2.82 11.66 -3.18
CA GLN A 234 -3.85 11.65 -4.20
C GLN A 234 -4.37 13.07 -4.52
N TRP A 235 -4.48 13.94 -3.51
CA TRP A 235 -4.82 15.35 -3.71
C TRP A 235 -3.74 16.06 -4.53
N TYR A 236 -2.46 15.83 -4.23
CA TYR A 236 -1.36 16.38 -5.01
C TYR A 236 -1.42 15.92 -6.47
N LEU A 237 -1.56 14.61 -6.72
CA LEU A 237 -1.56 14.05 -8.07
C LEU A 237 -2.68 14.62 -8.95
N THR A 238 -3.87 14.80 -8.39
CA THR A 238 -5.06 15.29 -9.11
C THR A 238 -5.11 16.82 -9.25
N ALA A 239 -4.54 17.55 -8.28
CA ALA A 239 -4.52 19.02 -8.30
C ALA A 239 -3.31 19.62 -9.03
N SER A 240 -2.19 18.90 -9.09
CA SER A 240 -0.94 19.40 -9.68
C SER A 240 -1.13 19.83 -11.14
N ARG A 241 -0.53 20.97 -11.49
CA ARG A 241 -0.57 21.54 -12.87
C ARG A 241 0.76 21.41 -13.60
N SER A 242 1.82 20.98 -12.91
CA SER A 242 3.18 20.90 -13.44
C SER A 242 4.00 19.85 -12.70
N GLY A 243 4.97 19.22 -13.37
CA GLY A 243 5.69 18.08 -12.79
C GLY A 243 4.78 16.87 -12.66
N LEU A 244 5.03 16.02 -11.65
CA LEU A 244 4.21 14.83 -11.40
C LEU A 244 2.72 15.21 -11.25
N ARG A 245 1.89 14.59 -12.08
CA ARG A 245 0.43 14.74 -12.11
C ARG A 245 -0.22 13.45 -12.60
N ALA A 246 -1.50 13.28 -12.27
CA ALA A 246 -2.31 12.17 -12.74
C ALA A 246 -3.68 12.65 -13.23
N VAL A 247 -4.29 11.85 -14.10
CA VAL A 247 -5.70 11.97 -14.49
C VAL A 247 -6.45 10.81 -13.87
N GLU A 248 -7.57 11.10 -13.21
CA GLU A 248 -8.46 10.06 -12.71
C GLU A 248 -9.17 9.38 -13.90
N VAL A 249 -9.13 8.06 -13.94
CA VAL A 249 -9.82 7.23 -14.92
C VAL A 249 -10.96 6.46 -14.25
N GLU A 250 -12.00 6.14 -15.01
CA GLU A 250 -13.25 5.59 -14.46
C GLU A 250 -13.13 4.11 -14.07
N SER A 251 -12.16 3.41 -14.66
CA SER A 251 -12.10 1.96 -14.60
C SER A 251 -10.68 1.42 -14.51
N PRO A 252 -10.44 0.31 -13.78
CA PRO A 252 -9.12 -0.34 -13.74
C PRO A 252 -8.63 -0.79 -15.11
N TRP A 253 -9.53 -1.01 -16.08
CA TRP A 253 -9.19 -1.35 -17.47
C TRP A 253 -8.41 -0.25 -18.21
N GLN A 254 -8.48 0.99 -17.73
CA GLN A 254 -7.80 2.13 -18.32
C GLN A 254 -6.41 2.36 -17.72
N LEU A 255 -6.04 1.58 -16.71
CA LEU A 255 -4.73 1.67 -16.08
C LEU A 255 -3.68 0.97 -16.93
N THR A 256 -2.47 1.49 -16.85
CA THR A 256 -1.25 1.01 -17.49
C THR A 256 -0.13 0.83 -16.47
N TYR A 257 0.98 0.23 -16.87
CA TYR A 257 2.16 0.08 -16.01
C TYR A 257 2.60 1.40 -15.39
N GLY A 258 2.90 1.39 -14.10
CA GLY A 258 3.33 2.57 -13.36
C GLY A 258 2.20 3.53 -12.97
N ASP A 259 0.94 3.21 -13.28
CA ASP A 259 -0.22 3.95 -12.75
C ASP A 259 -0.50 3.58 -11.29
N VAL A 260 -1.28 4.42 -10.61
CA VAL A 260 -1.49 4.32 -9.16
C VAL A 260 -2.95 4.04 -8.85
N ILE A 261 -3.20 3.22 -7.83
CA ILE A 261 -4.53 3.04 -7.24
C ILE A 261 -4.46 3.52 -5.79
N VAL A 262 -5.41 4.36 -5.37
CA VAL A 262 -5.56 4.76 -3.97
C VAL A 262 -6.90 4.28 -3.41
N TYR A 263 -6.88 3.90 -2.14
CA TYR A 263 -7.97 3.19 -1.47
C TYR A 263 -8.46 4.03 -0.29
N ASP A 264 -9.77 4.25 -0.27
CA ASP A 264 -10.54 4.78 0.85
C ASP A 264 -11.30 3.59 1.45
N TRP A 265 -10.74 2.95 2.48
CA TRP A 265 -11.20 1.67 3.00
C TRP A 265 -12.61 1.71 3.57
N ASP A 266 -12.96 2.82 4.23
CA ASP A 266 -14.21 2.99 4.97
C ASP A 266 -15.24 3.87 4.25
N GLY A 267 -14.87 4.44 3.10
CA GLY A 267 -15.74 5.29 2.29
C GLY A 267 -15.89 6.70 2.86
N SER A 268 -14.97 7.13 3.74
CA SER A 268 -15.00 8.43 4.43
C SER A 268 -14.59 9.60 3.52
N GLY A 269 -14.02 9.31 2.34
CA GLY A 269 -13.38 10.29 1.46
C GLY A 269 -11.92 10.57 1.83
N ARG A 270 -11.39 9.96 2.90
CA ARG A 270 -9.96 10.01 3.24
C ARG A 270 -9.29 8.75 2.70
N PHE A 271 -8.28 8.92 1.85
CA PHE A 271 -7.57 7.77 1.28
C PHE A 271 -6.45 7.31 2.20
N GLN A 272 -6.48 6.04 2.62
CA GLN A 272 -5.54 5.48 3.61
C GLN A 272 -4.43 4.64 2.98
N HIS A 273 -4.62 4.12 1.76
CA HIS A 273 -3.64 3.25 1.12
C HIS A 273 -3.39 3.59 -0.35
N SER A 274 -2.20 3.28 -0.85
CA SER A 274 -1.77 3.56 -2.23
C SER A 274 -0.90 2.44 -2.77
N THR A 275 -1.15 2.02 -4.00
CA THR A 275 -0.44 0.94 -4.71
C THR A 275 -0.02 1.41 -6.11
N ILE A 276 0.91 0.67 -6.74
CA ILE A 276 1.36 0.93 -8.12
C ILE A 276 1.13 -0.30 -8.99
N VAL A 277 0.62 -0.09 -10.20
CA VAL A 277 0.39 -1.13 -11.20
C VAL A 277 1.72 -1.59 -11.78
N THR A 278 2.02 -2.88 -11.63
CA THR A 278 3.30 -3.48 -12.03
C THR A 278 3.15 -4.63 -13.01
N ALA A 279 1.97 -5.24 -13.09
CA ALA A 279 1.66 -6.30 -14.03
C ALA A 279 0.16 -6.32 -14.35
N PHE A 280 -0.25 -7.24 -15.23
CA PHE A 280 -1.64 -7.53 -15.53
C PHE A 280 -1.84 -9.04 -15.52
N ASP A 281 -3.00 -9.48 -15.03
CA ASP A 281 -3.37 -10.89 -15.09
C ASP A 281 -3.84 -11.28 -16.51
N PRO A 282 -4.05 -12.59 -16.79
CA PRO A 282 -4.50 -13.05 -18.12
C PRO A 282 -5.89 -12.54 -18.55
N ASN A 283 -6.68 -11.98 -17.63
CA ASN A 283 -7.93 -11.30 -17.95
C ASN A 283 -7.70 -9.84 -18.37
N GLY A 284 -6.49 -9.31 -18.24
CA GLY A 284 -6.14 -7.92 -18.51
C GLY A 284 -6.37 -6.99 -17.31
N MET A 285 -6.54 -7.55 -16.10
CA MET A 285 -6.79 -6.74 -14.91
C MET A 285 -5.47 -6.39 -14.20
N PRO A 286 -5.36 -5.19 -13.58
CA PRO A 286 -4.13 -4.76 -12.95
C PRO A 286 -3.69 -5.65 -11.78
N LEU A 287 -2.40 -5.90 -11.72
CA LEU A 287 -1.70 -6.46 -10.57
C LEU A 287 -0.77 -5.39 -10.02
N VAL A 288 -0.74 -5.27 -8.70
CA VAL A 288 -0.05 -4.15 -8.02
C VAL A 288 1.02 -4.62 -7.07
N ASN A 289 2.03 -3.77 -6.89
CA ASN A 289 2.97 -3.86 -5.77
C ASN A 289 2.62 -2.80 -4.73
N ALA A 290 2.84 -3.12 -3.46
CA ALA A 290 2.53 -2.24 -2.33
C ALA A 290 3.37 -2.56 -1.10
N HIS A 291 3.44 -1.61 -0.17
CA HIS A 291 4.02 -1.77 1.16
C HIS A 291 2.95 -1.63 2.27
N THR A 292 3.35 -1.43 3.53
CA THR A 292 2.57 -1.70 4.76
C THR A 292 2.31 -3.20 4.96
N VAL A 293 1.60 -3.85 4.04
CA VAL A 293 1.71 -5.30 3.83
C VAL A 293 2.42 -5.49 2.50
N SER A 294 3.72 -5.81 2.57
CA SER A 294 4.57 -6.02 1.38
C SER A 294 3.93 -7.02 0.44
N SER A 295 3.56 -6.54 -0.74
CA SER A 295 2.79 -7.30 -1.74
C SER A 295 3.44 -7.13 -3.11
N GLN A 296 3.59 -8.24 -3.84
CA GLN A 296 4.02 -8.26 -5.24
C GLN A 296 2.97 -8.95 -6.09
N HIS A 297 2.62 -8.29 -7.20
CA HIS A 297 1.67 -8.77 -8.22
C HIS A 297 0.33 -9.21 -7.60
N ARG A 298 -0.11 -8.49 -6.56
CA ARG A 298 -1.40 -8.74 -5.90
C ARG A 298 -2.54 -8.20 -6.73
N TYR A 299 -3.67 -8.90 -6.75
CA TYR A 299 -4.85 -8.43 -7.47
C TYR A 299 -5.37 -7.11 -6.90
N TRP A 300 -5.61 -6.12 -7.77
CA TRP A 300 -5.85 -4.72 -7.39
C TRP A 300 -7.02 -4.48 -6.43
N GLN A 301 -8.04 -5.35 -6.40
CA GLN A 301 -9.23 -5.15 -5.58
C GLN A 301 -8.96 -5.21 -4.07
N TYR A 302 -7.91 -5.91 -3.64
CA TYR A 302 -7.56 -6.03 -2.21
C TYR A 302 -8.68 -6.59 -1.33
N ILE A 303 -9.65 -7.33 -1.88
CA ILE A 303 -10.83 -7.81 -1.13
C ILE A 303 -10.47 -8.73 0.04
N ASP A 304 -9.30 -9.36 -0.02
CA ASP A 304 -8.76 -10.24 1.02
C ASP A 304 -7.92 -9.49 2.09
N SER A 305 -7.77 -8.17 1.96
CA SER A 305 -7.12 -7.31 2.96
C SER A 305 -7.96 -7.23 4.24
N PRO A 306 -7.35 -7.27 5.43
CA PRO A 306 -8.04 -6.93 6.69
C PRO A 306 -8.61 -5.50 6.71
N ALA A 307 -8.05 -4.59 5.90
CA ALA A 307 -8.50 -3.21 5.83
C ALA A 307 -9.76 -3.03 4.98
N TRP A 308 -9.96 -3.89 3.98
CA TRP A 308 -11.06 -3.79 3.03
C TRP A 308 -12.43 -3.86 3.69
N THR A 309 -13.39 -3.11 3.16
CA THR A 309 -14.81 -3.20 3.53
C THR A 309 -15.69 -3.07 2.29
N PRO A 310 -16.98 -3.46 2.36
CA PRO A 310 -17.93 -3.17 1.28
C PRO A 310 -18.11 -1.67 0.97
N ARG A 311 -17.65 -0.77 1.85
CA ARG A 311 -17.65 0.69 1.62
C ARG A 311 -16.38 1.19 0.92
N THR A 312 -15.41 0.30 0.66
CA THR A 312 -14.14 0.68 0.06
C THR A 312 -14.36 1.36 -1.28
N ARG A 313 -13.74 2.53 -1.45
CA ARG A 313 -13.73 3.29 -2.70
C ARG A 313 -12.31 3.31 -3.26
N TYR A 314 -12.22 3.31 -4.58
CA TYR A 314 -10.96 3.36 -5.30
C TYR A 314 -10.89 4.67 -6.10
N ARG A 315 -9.69 5.23 -6.24
CA ARG A 315 -9.38 6.13 -7.36
C ARG A 315 -8.29 5.50 -8.20
N PHE A 316 -8.55 5.45 -9.51
CA PHE A 316 -7.63 4.95 -10.51
C PHE A 316 -6.93 6.16 -11.13
N LEU A 317 -5.63 6.29 -10.89
CA LEU A 317 -4.86 7.47 -11.26
C LEU A 317 -3.87 7.11 -12.37
N HIS A 318 -4.18 7.54 -13.59
CA HIS A 318 -3.28 7.44 -14.73
C HIS A 318 -2.21 8.53 -14.64
N ILE A 319 -0.94 8.15 -14.44
CA ILE A 319 0.16 9.11 -14.37
C ILE A 319 0.37 9.70 -15.77
N VAL A 320 0.42 11.03 -15.87
CA VAL A 320 0.61 11.70 -17.15
C VAL A 320 2.10 11.66 -17.52
N ASP A 321 2.40 11.01 -18.63
CA ASP A 321 3.67 11.11 -19.36
C ASP A 321 3.54 12.12 -20.52
N SER A 322 4.69 12.57 -21.03
CA SER A 322 4.82 13.76 -21.91
C SER A 322 5.23 13.45 -23.34
#